data_AF-A0A523T9N5-F1
#
_entry.id   AF-A0A523T9N5-F1
#
_cell.length_a   1.000
_cell.length_b   1.000
_cell.length_c   1.000
_cell.angle_alpha   90.00
_cell.angle_beta   90.00
_cell.angle_gamma   90.00
#
_symmetry.space_group_name_H-M   'P 1'
#
loop_
_entity.id
_entity.type
_entity.pdbx_description
1 polymer ?
#
loop_
_entity_poly.entity_id
_entity_poly.type
_entity_poly.pdbx_seq_one_letter_code
_entity_poly.pdbx_strand_id
1 'polypeptide(L)'
;MKTCSPRIYLGNEAQARLNRMAKSLHVNLLRICKEYSEKYLLSSCYDMFDKACYNFFAGNYLLSDDMSLIKKSEVAPSVFNYLINVVLCSRSKSSKRPAESELVPIVAIASLLIDACNLSDLLFYTNFEDDGFEVSETGELAFIVSRRTRRLQKRLFRKVAKRRVAIKTGELWGDPKSWKELMEPYDEPFEDRYNIKLSEVGEIMENGIRQIKKPTGSISSSYREFVKKFRKGLNLSKPTIRRAIRFFELNRDTLTVNWQYYKLYEMRPSSSRQPIVRIAGDVGKDGIVMFGRNALLRALGLLTADVHRGVIDFGSFSQHWLQHKGPEFEQKVRNLIAEYGFKVLHITKTSPNVGEIDCVAYSEDSCMLLIIEAKSPKIDLSVKEIKWQICNTQKWCSQLQRKSEWVRANLGKVTRQLGISPKDIHEIKDFVVVEVPTFSDDSTSSKIITIEDLFYMLEGTNA
;
A
#
# COMPACT_ATOMS: atom_id res chain seq x y z
N MET A 1 30.30 -0.37 -11.39
CA MET A 1 29.81 -1.22 -12.50
C MET A 1 29.64 -0.34 -13.73
N LYS A 2 30.35 -0.59 -14.84
CA LYS A 2 30.18 0.15 -16.11
C LYS A 2 28.97 -0.38 -16.88
N THR A 3 27.75 -0.19 -16.37
CA THR A 3 26.52 -0.69 -17.02
C THR A 3 25.97 0.23 -18.10
N CYS A 4 26.38 1.50 -18.12
CA CYS A 4 25.98 2.51 -19.09
C CYS A 4 27.15 3.48 -19.35
N SER A 5 27.20 4.08 -20.54
CA SER A 5 28.15 5.14 -20.86
C SER A 5 27.73 6.44 -20.18
N PRO A 6 28.68 7.31 -19.76
CA PRO A 6 28.35 8.64 -19.25
C PRO A 6 27.54 9.43 -20.27
N ARG A 7 26.28 9.72 -19.95
CA ARG A 7 25.34 10.55 -20.71
C ARG A 7 23.97 10.58 -20.02
N ILE A 8 23.06 11.35 -20.59
CA ILE A 8 21.65 11.38 -20.27
C ILE A 8 20.90 10.32 -21.10
N TYR A 9 20.03 9.56 -20.44
CA TYR A 9 19.08 8.62 -21.03
C TYR A 9 17.67 9.06 -20.68
N LEU A 10 16.74 9.06 -21.64
CA LEU A 10 15.35 9.51 -21.44
C LEU A 10 14.32 8.52 -22.00
N GLY A 11 13.06 8.64 -21.54
CA GLY A 11 11.89 7.93 -22.04
C GLY A 11 12.08 6.41 -22.15
N ASN A 12 11.67 5.85 -23.29
CA ASN A 12 11.77 4.40 -23.56
C ASN A 12 13.20 3.88 -23.54
N GLU A 13 14.19 4.70 -23.93
CA GLU A 13 15.59 4.30 -23.84
C GLU A 13 16.02 4.20 -22.37
N ALA A 14 15.68 5.19 -21.55
CA ALA A 14 15.94 5.15 -20.11
C ALA A 14 15.30 3.91 -19.47
N GLN A 15 14.03 3.63 -19.79
CA GLN A 15 13.32 2.45 -19.29
C GLN A 15 14.09 1.15 -19.64
N ALA A 16 14.47 0.97 -20.91
CA ALA A 16 15.20 -0.21 -21.35
C ALA A 16 16.56 -0.36 -20.65
N ARG A 17 17.26 0.75 -20.40
CA ARG A 17 18.56 0.76 -19.70
C ARG A 17 18.42 0.49 -18.20
N LEU A 18 17.43 1.07 -17.54
CA LEU A 18 17.11 0.79 -16.13
C LEU A 18 16.78 -0.68 -15.93
N ASN A 19 16.02 -1.30 -16.83
CA ASN A 19 15.75 -2.75 -16.77
C ASN A 19 17.02 -3.61 -16.87
N ARG A 20 17.95 -3.26 -17.77
CA ARG A 20 19.25 -3.96 -17.86
C ARG A 20 20.10 -3.75 -16.61
N MET A 21 20.08 -2.54 -16.06
CA MET A 21 20.80 -2.19 -14.85
C MET A 21 20.27 -2.94 -13.63
N ALA A 22 18.95 -2.93 -13.41
CA ALA A 22 18.29 -3.69 -12.36
C ALA A 22 18.65 -5.18 -12.43
N LYS A 23 18.74 -5.73 -13.65
CA LYS A 23 19.24 -7.09 -13.87
C LYS A 23 20.67 -7.31 -13.43
N SER A 24 21.57 -6.42 -13.81
CA SER A 24 22.97 -6.50 -13.37
C SER A 24 23.09 -6.38 -11.85
N LEU A 25 22.38 -5.43 -11.24
CA LEU A 25 22.37 -5.20 -9.79
C LEU A 25 21.85 -6.43 -9.04
N HIS A 26 20.75 -7.04 -9.47
CA HIS A 26 20.20 -8.25 -8.84
C HIS A 26 21.18 -9.43 -8.91
N VAL A 27 21.76 -9.69 -10.08
CA VAL A 27 22.74 -10.77 -10.27
C VAL A 27 23.97 -10.54 -9.39
N ASN A 28 24.43 -9.29 -9.28
CA ASN A 28 25.54 -8.94 -8.41
C ASN A 28 25.21 -9.11 -6.94
N LEU A 29 24.01 -8.73 -6.50
CA LEU A 29 23.55 -8.98 -5.13
C LEU A 29 23.47 -10.47 -4.83
N LEU A 30 22.91 -11.29 -5.73
CA LEU A 30 22.90 -12.75 -5.58
C LEU A 30 24.32 -13.30 -5.42
N ARG A 31 25.29 -12.79 -6.19
CA ARG A 31 26.70 -13.18 -6.09
C ARG A 31 27.31 -12.79 -4.74
N ILE A 32 27.12 -11.55 -4.30
CA ILE A 32 27.63 -11.08 -3.00
C ILE A 32 27.01 -11.88 -1.85
N CYS A 33 25.69 -12.11 -1.88
CA CYS A 33 25.00 -12.90 -0.85
C CYS A 33 25.52 -14.35 -0.75
N LYS A 34 26.02 -14.94 -1.86
CA LYS A 34 26.64 -16.28 -1.86
C LYS A 34 27.97 -16.34 -1.07
N GLU A 35 28.62 -15.21 -0.82
CA GLU A 35 29.88 -15.15 -0.09
C GLU A 35 29.69 -15.32 1.43
N TYR A 36 28.47 -15.11 1.94
CA TYR A 36 28.15 -15.13 3.37
C TYR A 36 27.22 -16.26 3.73
N SER A 37 27.24 -16.69 4.99
CA SER A 37 26.30 -17.67 5.51
C SER A 37 24.86 -17.17 5.41
N GLU A 38 24.00 -17.97 4.76
CA GLU A 38 22.57 -17.71 4.61
C GLU A 38 21.93 -17.38 5.96
N LYS A 39 22.22 -18.18 7.00
CA LYS A 39 21.68 -17.98 8.35
C LYS A 39 22.06 -16.63 8.96
N TYR A 40 23.36 -16.28 8.93
CA TYR A 40 23.83 -15.04 9.55
C TYR A 40 23.39 -13.79 8.80
N LEU A 41 23.41 -13.86 7.46
CA LEU A 41 22.96 -12.75 6.63
C LEU A 41 21.44 -12.55 6.74
N LEU A 42 20.64 -13.63 6.78
CA LEU A 42 19.19 -13.54 7.02
C LEU A 42 18.86 -12.96 8.39
N SER A 43 19.54 -13.40 9.44
CA SER A 43 19.33 -12.82 10.78
C SER A 43 19.59 -11.33 10.79
N SER A 44 20.68 -10.88 10.15
CA SER A 44 21.04 -9.46 10.08
C SER A 44 20.01 -8.65 9.29
N CYS A 45 19.65 -9.10 8.08
CA CYS A 45 18.65 -8.43 7.24
C CYS A 45 17.28 -8.39 7.92
N TYR A 46 16.89 -9.44 8.62
CA TYR A 46 15.60 -9.51 9.30
C TYR A 46 15.55 -8.64 10.55
N ASP A 47 16.62 -8.58 11.34
CA ASP A 47 16.71 -7.64 12.48
C ASP A 47 16.61 -6.18 12.00
N MET A 48 17.25 -5.85 10.88
CA MET A 48 17.13 -4.54 10.24
C MET A 48 15.71 -4.27 9.73
N PHE A 49 15.03 -5.28 9.16
CA PHE A 49 13.63 -5.17 8.74
C PHE A 49 12.69 -4.91 9.92
N ASP A 50 12.82 -5.68 11.01
CA ASP A 50 11.99 -5.48 12.21
C ASP A 50 12.24 -4.13 12.87
N LYS A 51 13.49 -3.67 12.92
CA LYS A 51 13.86 -2.33 13.39
C LYS A 51 13.27 -1.23 12.51
N ALA A 52 13.30 -1.39 11.19
CA ALA A 52 12.66 -0.46 10.26
C ALA A 52 11.14 -0.41 10.48
N CYS A 53 10.50 -1.55 10.73
CA CYS A 53 9.08 -1.63 11.07
C CYS A 53 8.77 -0.99 12.44
N TYR A 54 9.62 -1.20 13.46
CA TYR A 54 9.47 -0.57 14.76
C TYR A 54 9.49 0.95 14.65
N ASN A 55 10.50 1.50 14.00
CA ASN A 55 10.62 2.94 13.83
C ASN A 55 9.46 3.53 13.00
N PHE A 56 8.88 2.73 12.09
CA PHE A 56 7.63 3.08 11.41
C PHE A 56 6.46 3.24 12.40
N PHE A 57 6.25 2.28 13.30
CA PHE A 57 5.17 2.37 14.30
C PHE A 57 5.42 3.44 15.37
N ALA A 58 6.65 3.54 15.87
CA ALA A 58 7.03 4.51 16.89
C ALA A 58 6.96 5.97 16.38
N GLY A 59 6.98 6.19 15.05
CA GLY A 59 6.98 7.53 14.48
C GLY A 59 8.33 8.26 14.56
N ASN A 60 9.39 7.59 15.01
CA ASN A 60 10.73 8.16 15.20
C ASN A 60 11.33 8.74 13.90
N TYR A 61 10.81 8.37 12.72
CA TYR A 61 11.22 8.91 11.41
C TYR A 61 10.49 10.19 10.97
N LEU A 62 9.48 10.64 11.71
CA LEU A 62 8.65 11.81 11.36
C LEU A 62 9.33 13.15 11.64
N LEU A 63 10.46 13.17 12.35
CA LEU A 63 11.13 14.37 12.86
C LEU A 63 12.36 14.80 12.05
N SER A 64 12.58 14.24 10.85
CA SER A 64 13.74 14.55 10.02
C SER A 64 13.28 15.13 8.69
N ASP A 65 13.64 16.38 8.41
CA ASP A 65 13.20 17.15 7.25
C ASP A 65 13.92 16.79 5.93
N ASP A 66 15.08 16.12 6.00
CA ASP A 66 16.00 15.99 4.85
C ASP A 66 15.65 14.93 3.79
N MET A 67 14.57 14.18 3.95
CA MET A 67 14.20 13.11 2.99
C MET A 67 12.68 12.91 3.00
N SER A 68 12.08 12.66 1.84
CA SER A 68 10.63 12.46 1.76
C SER A 68 10.18 11.30 2.66
N LEU A 69 9.09 11.50 3.41
CA LEU A 69 8.55 10.53 4.37
C LEU A 69 8.42 9.10 3.80
N ILE A 70 8.23 8.95 2.49
CA ILE A 70 8.08 7.65 1.81
C ILE A 70 9.41 7.00 1.49
N LYS A 71 10.43 7.77 1.09
CA LYS A 71 11.80 7.23 1.01
C LYS A 71 12.28 6.73 2.37
N LYS A 72 11.83 7.33 3.47
CA LYS A 72 12.15 6.86 4.83
C LYS A 72 11.28 5.68 5.30
N SER A 73 9.98 5.67 5.00
CA SER A 73 9.01 4.72 5.58
C SER A 73 8.63 3.51 4.71
N GLU A 74 8.90 3.55 3.41
CA GLU A 74 8.64 2.44 2.47
C GLU A 74 9.90 1.80 1.95
N VAL A 75 10.94 2.58 1.65
CA VAL A 75 12.16 2.04 1.04
C VAL A 75 12.89 1.16 2.03
N ALA A 76 13.09 1.58 3.29
CA ALA A 76 13.84 0.76 4.25
C ALA A 76 13.21 -0.64 4.47
N PRO A 77 11.91 -0.77 4.85
CA PRO A 77 11.29 -2.10 4.94
C PRO A 77 11.29 -2.87 3.61
N SER A 78 11.10 -2.19 2.46
CA SER A 78 11.07 -2.86 1.15
C SER A 78 12.45 -3.35 0.72
N VAL A 79 13.50 -2.58 1.00
CA VAL A 79 14.90 -2.92 0.76
C VAL A 79 15.29 -4.13 1.60
N PHE A 80 14.99 -4.13 2.91
CA PHE A 80 15.32 -5.27 3.75
C PHE A 80 14.50 -6.52 3.41
N ASN A 81 13.22 -6.37 3.08
CA ASN A 81 12.40 -7.48 2.58
C ASN A 81 12.95 -8.06 1.27
N TYR A 82 13.35 -7.19 0.33
CA TYR A 82 14.02 -7.61 -0.90
C TYR A 82 15.32 -8.36 -0.59
N LEU A 83 16.15 -7.86 0.31
CA LEU A 83 17.38 -8.52 0.73
C LEU A 83 17.12 -9.90 1.35
N ILE A 84 16.11 -10.04 2.22
CA ILE A 84 15.71 -11.35 2.76
C ILE A 84 15.45 -12.35 1.62
N ASN A 85 14.69 -11.93 0.60
CA ASN A 85 14.37 -12.77 -0.55
C ASN A 85 15.61 -13.12 -1.37
N VAL A 86 16.48 -12.14 -1.65
CA VAL A 86 17.73 -12.36 -2.39
C VAL A 86 18.63 -13.34 -1.65
N VAL A 87 18.74 -13.23 -0.33
CA VAL A 87 19.56 -14.14 0.47
C VAL A 87 19.01 -15.57 0.41
N LEU A 88 17.71 -15.76 0.56
CA LEU A 88 17.06 -17.07 0.40
C LEU A 88 17.27 -17.66 -1.01
N CYS A 89 17.23 -16.82 -2.05
CA CYS A 89 17.48 -17.22 -3.44
C CYS A 89 18.96 -17.50 -3.74
N SER A 90 19.88 -16.87 -3.02
CA SER A 90 21.33 -17.00 -3.26
C SER A 90 21.83 -18.43 -3.09
N ARG A 91 21.17 -19.24 -2.24
CA ARG A 91 21.55 -20.64 -1.92
C ARG A 91 23.02 -20.74 -1.47
N SER A 92 23.45 -19.79 -0.64
CA SER A 92 24.82 -19.76 -0.12
C SER A 92 25.15 -21.02 0.68
N LYS A 93 26.35 -21.57 0.47
CA LYS A 93 26.96 -22.62 1.29
C LYS A 93 28.10 -22.10 2.17
N SER A 94 28.34 -20.79 2.17
CA SER A 94 29.41 -20.17 2.95
C SER A 94 29.12 -20.23 4.45
N SER A 95 30.18 -20.25 5.25
CA SER A 95 30.12 -20.10 6.71
C SER A 95 30.48 -18.67 7.18
N LYS A 96 30.93 -17.79 6.28
CA LYS A 96 31.39 -16.43 6.59
C LYS A 96 30.25 -15.60 7.19
N ARG A 97 30.51 -14.90 8.30
CA ARG A 97 29.59 -13.94 8.90
C ARG A 97 29.85 -12.53 8.34
N PRO A 98 28.83 -11.77 7.91
CA PRO A 98 29.03 -10.40 7.45
C PRO A 98 29.37 -9.47 8.63
N ALA A 99 30.35 -8.59 8.44
CA ALA A 99 30.57 -7.43 9.30
C ALA A 99 29.56 -6.33 8.99
N GLU A 100 29.31 -5.42 9.94
CA GLU A 100 28.35 -4.33 9.75
C GLU A 100 28.75 -3.39 8.60
N SER A 101 30.06 -3.11 8.46
CA SER A 101 30.61 -2.34 7.33
C SER A 101 30.40 -3.00 5.97
N GLU A 102 30.29 -4.34 5.90
CA GLU A 102 30.01 -5.09 4.68
C GLU A 102 28.51 -5.08 4.31
N LEU A 103 27.62 -4.82 5.27
CA LEU A 103 26.17 -4.70 5.01
C LEU A 103 25.82 -3.36 4.33
N VAL A 104 26.54 -2.28 4.64
CA VAL A 104 26.32 -0.95 4.05
C VAL A 104 26.28 -0.96 2.52
N PRO A 105 27.29 -1.49 1.81
CA PRO A 105 27.26 -1.54 0.34
C PRO A 105 26.18 -2.47 -0.20
N ILE A 106 25.85 -3.58 0.50
CA ILE A 106 24.77 -4.49 0.09
C ILE A 106 23.42 -3.76 0.11
N VAL A 107 23.16 -3.00 1.18
CA VAL A 107 21.95 -2.18 1.33
C VAL A 107 21.90 -1.08 0.26
N ALA A 108 23.01 -0.42 -0.02
CA ALA A 108 23.09 0.62 -1.05
C ALA A 108 22.74 0.08 -2.45
N ILE A 109 23.27 -1.09 -2.82
CA ILE A 109 22.97 -1.73 -4.11
C ILE A 109 21.50 -2.14 -4.19
N ALA A 110 20.93 -2.69 -3.11
CA ALA A 110 19.52 -3.04 -3.06
C ALA A 110 18.60 -1.82 -3.15
N SER A 111 18.95 -0.72 -2.48
CA SER A 111 18.22 0.55 -2.58
C SER A 111 18.25 1.09 -4.01
N LEU A 112 19.43 1.09 -4.66
CA LEU A 112 19.57 1.53 -6.05
C LEU A 112 18.74 0.67 -7.00
N LEU A 113 18.70 -0.64 -6.77
CA LEU A 113 17.85 -1.54 -7.56
C LEU A 113 16.37 -1.17 -7.42
N ILE A 114 15.88 -0.98 -6.20
CA ILE A 114 14.46 -0.63 -5.96
C ILE A 114 14.14 0.71 -6.63
N ASP A 115 15.01 1.72 -6.52
CA ASP A 115 14.83 3.01 -7.18
C ASP A 115 14.82 2.89 -8.71
N ALA A 116 15.74 2.10 -9.29
CA ALA A 116 15.79 1.87 -10.72
C ALA A 116 14.53 1.15 -11.25
N CYS A 117 14.00 0.20 -10.48
CA CYS A 117 12.77 -0.52 -10.83
C CYS A 117 11.56 0.42 -10.77
N ASN A 118 11.42 1.19 -9.68
CA ASN A 118 10.32 2.14 -9.52
C ASN A 118 10.28 3.17 -10.65
N LEU A 119 11.44 3.69 -11.07
CA LEU A 119 11.50 4.63 -12.18
C LEU A 119 11.24 3.97 -13.54
N SER A 120 11.76 2.76 -13.75
CA SER A 120 11.48 1.99 -14.97
C SER A 120 9.97 1.74 -15.15
N ASP A 121 9.29 1.34 -14.07
CA ASP A 121 7.84 1.17 -14.06
C ASP A 121 7.15 2.49 -14.40
N LEU A 122 7.54 3.59 -13.74
CA LEU A 122 6.96 4.90 -14.01
C LEU A 122 7.07 5.28 -15.50
N LEU A 123 8.26 5.14 -16.09
CA LEU A 123 8.50 5.43 -17.51
C LEU A 123 7.64 4.54 -18.42
N PHE A 124 7.51 3.24 -18.09
CA PHE A 124 6.68 2.30 -18.84
C PHE A 124 5.20 2.68 -18.85
N TYR A 125 4.67 3.13 -17.71
CA TYR A 125 3.24 3.45 -17.60
C TYR A 125 2.86 4.81 -18.16
N THR A 126 3.80 5.75 -18.13
CA THR A 126 3.51 7.16 -18.41
C THR A 126 4.05 7.63 -19.76
N ASN A 127 4.97 6.88 -20.36
CA ASN A 127 5.68 7.24 -21.60
C ASN A 127 6.27 8.66 -21.55
N PHE A 128 6.73 9.11 -20.38
CA PHE A 128 7.30 10.45 -20.23
C PHE A 128 8.68 10.54 -20.89
N GLU A 129 8.73 11.19 -22.06
CA GLU A 129 9.95 11.35 -22.86
C GLU A 129 10.98 12.27 -22.21
N ASP A 130 10.58 13.16 -21.29
CA ASP A 130 11.47 14.09 -20.58
C ASP A 130 12.06 13.51 -19.28
N ASP A 131 11.61 12.33 -18.88
CA ASP A 131 12.07 11.65 -17.66
C ASP A 131 13.14 10.62 -18.00
N GLY A 132 14.04 10.36 -17.06
CA GLY A 132 15.07 9.34 -17.22
C GLY A 132 16.17 9.42 -16.18
N PHE A 133 17.42 9.27 -16.60
CA PHE A 133 18.56 9.34 -15.68
C PHE A 133 19.83 9.78 -16.39
N GLU A 134 20.71 10.42 -15.64
CA GLU A 134 22.05 10.77 -16.04
C GLU A 134 23.06 9.83 -15.38
N VAL A 135 24.11 9.50 -16.14
CA VAL A 135 25.28 8.78 -15.66
C VAL A 135 26.47 9.73 -15.74
N SER A 136 27.11 10.01 -14.60
CA SER A 136 28.34 10.82 -14.56
C SER A 136 29.54 10.07 -15.14
N GLU A 137 30.66 10.76 -15.35
CA GLU A 137 31.93 10.14 -15.76
C GLU A 137 32.46 9.14 -14.73
N THR A 138 32.18 9.37 -13.44
CA THR A 138 32.52 8.47 -12.33
C THR A 138 31.54 7.30 -12.19
N GLY A 139 30.44 7.29 -12.97
CA GLY A 139 29.42 6.25 -12.97
C GLY A 139 28.32 6.43 -11.91
N GLU A 140 28.22 7.62 -11.32
CA GLU A 140 27.13 7.98 -10.43
C GLU A 140 25.84 8.20 -11.21
N LEU A 141 24.71 7.82 -10.61
CA LEU A 141 23.40 7.89 -11.22
C LEU A 141 22.57 8.99 -10.59
N ALA A 142 22.13 9.94 -11.41
CA ALA A 142 21.18 10.97 -11.02
C ALA A 142 19.87 10.76 -11.78
N PHE A 143 18.78 10.54 -11.06
CA PHE A 143 17.47 10.38 -11.68
C PHE A 143 16.91 11.73 -12.13
N ILE A 144 16.58 11.84 -13.42
CA ILE A 144 15.98 13.02 -14.02
C ILE A 144 14.48 12.82 -14.01
N VAL A 145 13.81 13.72 -13.29
CA VAL A 145 12.36 13.70 -13.14
C VAL A 145 11.84 15.07 -13.57
N SER A 146 11.02 15.11 -14.62
CA SER A 146 10.41 16.32 -15.16
C SER A 146 9.54 17.03 -14.12
N ARG A 147 9.21 18.30 -14.37
CA ARG A 147 8.32 19.07 -13.48
C ARG A 147 6.94 18.42 -13.35
N ARG A 148 6.44 17.81 -14.43
CA ARG A 148 5.19 17.06 -14.48
C ARG A 148 5.25 15.84 -13.58
N THR A 149 6.32 15.05 -13.69
CA THR A 149 6.51 13.85 -12.88
C THR A 149 6.81 14.17 -11.42
N ARG A 150 7.58 15.23 -11.12
CA ARG A 150 7.76 15.70 -9.74
C ARG A 150 6.44 16.11 -9.11
N ARG A 151 5.51 16.70 -9.87
CA ARG A 151 4.15 17.01 -9.38
C ARG A 151 3.35 15.74 -9.11
N LEU A 152 3.38 14.76 -10.03
CA LEU A 152 2.68 13.47 -9.87
C LEU A 152 3.26 12.64 -8.71
N GLN A 153 4.58 12.51 -8.63
CA GLN A 153 5.30 11.90 -7.53
C GLN A 153 5.01 12.63 -6.21
N LYS A 154 5.11 13.95 -6.14
CA LYS A 154 4.79 14.71 -4.91
C LYS A 154 3.33 14.54 -4.49
N ARG A 155 2.40 14.40 -5.44
CA ARG A 155 0.98 14.09 -5.17
C ARG A 155 0.81 12.65 -4.68
N LEU A 156 1.35 11.65 -5.38
CA LEU A 156 1.34 10.24 -4.99
C LEU A 156 2.01 10.04 -3.62
N PHE A 157 3.14 10.71 -3.40
CA PHE A 157 3.91 10.64 -2.18
C PHE A 157 3.22 11.36 -1.01
N ARG A 158 2.53 12.47 -1.25
CA ARG A 158 1.64 13.05 -0.23
C ARG A 158 0.47 12.11 0.09
N LYS A 159 -0.13 11.47 -0.92
CA LYS A 159 -1.22 10.49 -0.77
C LYS A 159 -0.80 9.23 0.02
N VAL A 160 0.37 8.65 -0.26
CA VAL A 160 0.86 7.44 0.42
C VAL A 160 1.43 7.75 1.82
N ALA A 161 2.05 8.91 2.02
CA ALA A 161 2.57 9.32 3.32
C ALA A 161 1.42 9.64 4.28
N LYS A 162 0.39 10.34 3.80
CA LYS A 162 -0.81 10.66 4.59
C LYS A 162 -1.70 9.44 4.87
N ARG A 163 -1.84 8.50 3.91
CA ARG A 163 -2.46 7.17 4.13
C ARG A 163 -1.86 6.40 5.31
N ARG A 164 -0.60 6.66 5.66
CA ARG A 164 0.12 5.99 6.76
C ARG A 164 0.08 6.76 8.07
N VAL A 165 -0.10 8.07 8.02
CA VAL A 165 -0.48 8.87 9.20
C VAL A 165 -1.92 8.53 9.61
N ALA A 166 -2.81 8.25 8.65
CA ALA A 166 -4.17 7.73 8.92
C ALA A 166 -4.19 6.36 9.62
N ILE A 167 -3.17 5.51 9.44
CA ILE A 167 -3.02 4.25 10.19
C ILE A 167 -2.76 4.52 11.69
N LYS A 168 -2.29 5.73 12.07
CA LYS A 168 -2.14 6.15 13.47
C LYS A 168 -3.41 6.76 14.07
N THR A 169 -4.35 7.27 13.27
CA THR A 169 -5.53 7.99 13.76
C THR A 169 -6.77 7.11 13.63
N GLY A 170 -7.18 6.45 14.71
CA GLY A 170 -8.55 6.03 15.08
C GLY A 170 -9.49 5.31 14.09
N GLU A 171 -9.52 5.66 12.80
CA GLU A 171 -10.57 5.29 11.84
C GLU A 171 -10.48 3.84 11.30
N LEU A 172 -9.33 3.17 11.41
CA LEU A 172 -9.23 1.72 11.20
C LEU A 172 -9.51 0.91 12.48
N TRP A 173 -9.62 1.59 13.62
CA TRP A 173 -9.66 1.01 14.97
C TRP A 173 -10.89 1.49 15.74
N GLY A 174 -12.05 1.54 15.08
CA GLY A 174 -13.32 1.77 15.76
C GLY A 174 -13.52 0.72 16.84
N ASP A 175 -13.56 1.16 18.10
CA ASP A 175 -13.44 0.38 19.35
C ASP A 175 -12.27 -0.63 19.36
N PRO A 176 -11.73 -1.04 20.53
CA PRO A 176 -10.61 -1.99 20.57
C PRO A 176 -11.13 -3.41 20.32
N LYS A 177 -11.74 -3.64 19.15
CA LYS A 177 -12.06 -4.97 18.68
C LYS A 177 -10.76 -5.73 18.44
N SER A 178 -10.68 -6.95 18.95
CA SER A 178 -9.52 -7.82 18.71
C SER A 178 -9.34 -8.08 17.20
N TRP A 179 -8.15 -8.50 16.75
CA TRP A 179 -7.96 -8.85 15.33
C TRP A 179 -8.91 -9.96 14.89
N LYS A 180 -9.29 -10.83 15.83
CA LYS A 180 -10.30 -11.86 15.63
C LYS A 180 -11.65 -11.25 15.22
N GLU A 181 -12.20 -10.35 16.02
CA GLU A 181 -13.48 -9.67 15.76
C GLU A 181 -13.47 -8.87 14.45
N LEU A 182 -12.34 -8.23 14.11
CA LEU A 182 -12.20 -7.50 12.85
C LEU A 182 -12.22 -8.43 11.62
N MET A 183 -11.87 -9.70 11.81
CA MET A 183 -11.71 -10.67 10.74
C MET A 183 -12.90 -11.64 10.61
N GLU A 184 -13.70 -11.81 11.67
CA GLU A 184 -14.90 -12.67 11.73
C GLU A 184 -15.87 -12.49 10.54
N PRO A 185 -16.17 -11.26 10.05
CA PRO A 185 -17.06 -11.08 8.90
C PRO A 185 -16.58 -11.75 7.61
N TYR A 186 -15.32 -12.13 7.53
CA TYR A 186 -14.69 -12.73 6.36
C TYR A 186 -14.44 -14.25 6.53
N ASP A 187 -14.93 -14.87 7.61
CA ASP A 187 -14.59 -16.26 7.94
C ASP A 187 -15.05 -17.26 6.89
N GLU A 188 -16.33 -17.27 6.54
CA GLU A 188 -16.91 -18.17 5.54
C GLU A 188 -16.19 -18.07 4.18
N PRO A 189 -16.07 -16.89 3.54
CA PRO A 189 -15.37 -16.78 2.26
C PRO A 189 -13.88 -17.12 2.33
N PHE A 190 -13.21 -16.82 3.44
CA PHE A 190 -11.81 -17.14 3.63
C PHE A 190 -11.61 -18.64 3.86
N GLU A 191 -12.50 -19.28 4.63
CA GLU A 191 -12.49 -20.71 4.91
C GLU A 191 -12.74 -21.54 3.65
N ASP A 192 -13.67 -21.13 2.79
CA ASP A 192 -13.92 -21.79 1.50
C ASP A 192 -12.66 -21.84 0.63
N ARG A 193 -11.91 -20.73 0.59
CA ARG A 193 -10.73 -20.61 -0.27
C ARG A 193 -9.47 -21.23 0.35
N TYR A 194 -9.33 -21.16 1.66
CA TYR A 194 -8.07 -21.41 2.36
C TYR A 194 -8.15 -22.49 3.45
N ASN A 195 -9.34 -23.04 3.72
CA ASN A 195 -9.60 -24.09 4.70
C ASN A 195 -9.12 -23.73 6.13
N ILE A 196 -9.34 -22.47 6.50
CA ILE A 196 -9.13 -21.89 7.82
C ILE A 196 -9.97 -20.60 7.92
N LYS A 197 -10.46 -20.26 9.10
CA LYS A 197 -11.17 -18.98 9.32
C LYS A 197 -10.19 -17.81 9.43
N LEU A 198 -10.53 -16.65 8.89
CA LEU A 198 -9.65 -15.48 8.98
C LEU A 198 -9.53 -14.99 10.43
N SER A 199 -10.61 -15.07 11.21
CA SER A 199 -10.64 -14.77 12.64
C SER A 199 -9.64 -15.62 13.45
N GLU A 200 -9.52 -16.91 13.12
CA GLU A 200 -8.51 -17.80 13.72
C GLU A 200 -7.10 -17.32 13.34
N VAL A 201 -6.89 -16.91 12.09
CA VAL A 201 -5.58 -16.36 11.65
C VAL A 201 -5.22 -15.12 12.48
N GLY A 202 -6.17 -14.20 12.67
CA GLY A 202 -6.02 -13.01 13.51
C GLY A 202 -5.66 -13.34 14.95
N GLU A 203 -6.46 -14.19 15.60
CA GLU A 203 -6.27 -14.63 16.99
C GLU A 203 -4.90 -15.28 17.21
N ILE A 204 -4.49 -16.17 16.30
CA ILE A 204 -3.22 -16.90 16.40
C ILE A 204 -2.02 -15.95 16.26
N MET A 205 -2.07 -15.02 15.30
CA MET A 205 -0.99 -14.05 15.11
C MET A 205 -0.91 -13.05 16.27
N GLU A 206 -2.05 -12.55 16.72
CA GLU A 206 -2.12 -11.62 17.85
C GLU A 206 -1.51 -12.24 19.11
N ASN A 207 -1.88 -13.48 19.45
CA ASN A 207 -1.28 -14.20 20.56
C ASN A 207 0.23 -14.37 20.36
N GLY A 208 0.66 -14.78 19.16
CA GLY A 208 2.07 -14.92 18.82
C GLY A 208 2.89 -13.66 19.02
N ILE A 209 2.36 -12.50 18.60
CA ILE A 209 2.97 -11.17 18.79
C ILE A 209 3.15 -10.88 20.28
N ARG A 210 2.14 -11.14 21.11
CA ARG A 210 2.20 -10.93 22.58
C ARG A 210 3.28 -11.78 23.26
N GLN A 211 3.61 -12.95 22.70
CA GLN A 211 4.67 -13.82 23.24
C GLN A 211 6.10 -13.34 22.88
N ILE A 212 6.26 -12.38 21.96
CA ILE A 212 7.57 -11.82 21.58
C ILE A 212 7.89 -10.65 22.51
N LYS A 213 8.71 -10.92 23.54
CA LYS A 213 9.04 -9.91 24.56
C LYS A 213 9.94 -8.78 24.07
N LYS A 214 10.74 -9.00 23.02
CA LYS A 214 11.66 -7.98 22.52
C LYS A 214 10.89 -6.91 21.72
N PRO A 215 11.09 -5.61 22.02
CA PRO A 215 10.45 -4.53 21.26
C PRO A 215 11.04 -4.40 19.86
N THR A 216 12.29 -4.81 19.64
CA THR A 216 12.96 -4.85 18.33
C THR A 216 13.87 -6.06 18.20
N GLY A 217 14.02 -6.55 16.98
CA GLY A 217 14.90 -7.66 16.62
C GLY A 217 14.18 -9.00 16.63
N SER A 218 14.83 -10.01 16.06
CA SER A 218 14.25 -11.33 15.87
C SER A 218 14.62 -12.32 16.96
N ILE A 219 13.78 -13.32 17.10
CA ILE A 219 14.05 -14.49 17.91
C ILE A 219 14.18 -15.69 16.96
N SER A 220 15.28 -16.41 17.11
CA SER A 220 15.45 -17.73 16.48
C SER A 220 14.90 -18.81 17.40
N SER A 221 14.05 -19.70 16.88
CA SER A 221 13.60 -20.90 17.60
C SER A 221 13.27 -22.04 16.65
N SER A 222 13.19 -23.27 17.15
CA SER A 222 12.72 -24.39 16.34
C SER A 222 11.25 -24.19 15.95
N TYR A 223 10.84 -24.72 14.79
CA TYR A 223 9.43 -24.64 14.36
C TYR A 223 8.45 -25.24 15.39
N ARG A 224 8.87 -26.31 16.08
CA ARG A 224 8.07 -26.95 17.14
C ARG A 224 7.83 -26.00 18.31
N GLU A 225 8.86 -25.32 18.79
CA GLU A 225 8.75 -24.33 19.86
C GLU A 225 7.96 -23.10 19.42
N PHE A 226 8.15 -22.66 18.17
CA PHE A 226 7.39 -21.57 17.57
C PHE A 226 5.88 -21.85 17.60
N VAL A 227 5.45 -23.01 17.07
CA VAL A 227 4.05 -23.44 17.12
C VAL A 227 3.55 -23.58 18.57
N LYS A 228 4.38 -24.10 19.49
CA LYS A 228 4.01 -24.22 20.91
C LYS A 228 3.78 -22.85 21.55
N LYS A 229 4.60 -21.85 21.22
CA LYS A 229 4.44 -20.47 21.71
C LYS A 229 3.14 -19.84 21.19
N PHE A 230 2.88 -19.94 19.88
CA PHE A 230 1.68 -19.36 19.26
C PHE A 230 0.39 -20.04 19.70
N ARG A 231 0.46 -21.33 20.05
CA ARG A 231 -0.69 -22.08 20.60
C ARG A 231 -0.96 -21.78 22.08
N LYS A 232 0.02 -21.28 22.84
CA LYS A 232 -0.10 -21.14 24.30
C LYS A 232 -1.28 -20.23 24.63
N GLY A 233 -2.26 -20.76 25.38
CA GLY A 233 -3.46 -20.01 25.76
C GLY A 233 -4.59 -20.00 24.72
N LEU A 234 -4.45 -20.72 23.59
CA LEU A 234 -5.50 -20.85 22.58
C LEU A 234 -6.10 -22.25 22.59
N ASN A 235 -7.44 -22.34 22.52
CA ASN A 235 -8.17 -23.60 22.39
C ASN A 235 -8.31 -24.03 20.91
N LEU A 236 -7.20 -24.00 20.16
CA LEU A 236 -7.17 -24.32 18.74
C LEU A 236 -6.31 -25.55 18.45
N SER A 237 -6.71 -26.28 17.40
CA SER A 237 -6.01 -27.48 16.95
C SER A 237 -4.61 -27.12 16.41
N LYS A 238 -3.62 -28.00 16.63
CA LYS A 238 -2.27 -27.81 16.09
C LYS A 238 -2.25 -27.65 14.55
N PRO A 239 -3.09 -28.37 13.76
CA PRO A 239 -3.26 -28.10 12.34
C PRO A 239 -3.69 -26.66 12.02
N THR A 240 -4.67 -26.11 12.73
CA THR A 240 -5.14 -24.73 12.56
C THR A 240 -4.01 -23.72 12.80
N ILE A 241 -3.28 -23.86 13.91
CA ILE A 241 -2.11 -23.01 14.23
C ILE A 241 -1.09 -23.00 13.08
N ARG A 242 -0.79 -24.18 12.53
CA ARG A 242 0.16 -24.31 11.42
C ARG A 242 -0.35 -23.68 10.13
N ARG A 243 -1.64 -23.82 9.82
CA ARG A 243 -2.26 -23.19 8.65
C ARG A 243 -2.22 -21.66 8.74
N ALA A 244 -2.59 -21.09 9.88
CA ALA A 244 -2.50 -19.64 10.11
C ALA A 244 -1.08 -19.11 9.95
N ILE A 245 -0.12 -19.78 10.57
CA ILE A 245 1.30 -19.43 10.48
C ILE A 245 1.79 -19.42 9.01
N ARG A 246 1.33 -20.35 8.16
CA ARG A 246 1.74 -20.42 6.74
C ARG A 246 1.39 -19.18 5.93
N PHE A 247 0.36 -18.42 6.31
CA PHE A 247 0.03 -17.14 5.65
C PHE A 247 1.14 -16.10 5.80
N PHE A 248 1.99 -16.26 6.80
CA PHE A 248 2.99 -15.31 7.21
C PHE A 248 4.41 -15.80 6.95
N GLU A 249 4.57 -16.97 6.33
CA GLU A 249 5.87 -17.61 6.11
C GLU A 249 6.38 -17.47 4.69
N LEU A 250 7.61 -16.97 4.56
CA LEU A 250 8.32 -16.98 3.29
C LEU A 250 8.57 -18.42 2.83
N ASN A 251 7.93 -18.80 1.72
CA ASN A 251 8.20 -20.05 1.04
C ASN A 251 9.34 -19.86 0.03
N ARG A 252 10.43 -20.63 0.17
CA ARG A 252 11.58 -20.57 -0.73
C ARG A 252 11.21 -20.87 -2.19
N ASP A 253 10.26 -21.77 -2.43
CA ASP A 253 9.93 -22.21 -3.78
C ASP A 253 9.17 -21.13 -4.56
N THR A 254 8.28 -20.38 -3.88
CA THR A 254 7.59 -19.23 -4.48
C THR A 254 8.54 -18.08 -4.81
N LEU A 255 9.74 -18.06 -4.21
CA LEU A 255 10.81 -17.11 -4.55
C LEU A 255 11.61 -17.54 -5.80
N THR A 256 11.56 -18.80 -6.21
CA THR A 256 12.40 -19.34 -7.30
C THR A 256 11.67 -19.53 -8.62
N VAL A 257 10.33 -19.69 -8.61
CA VAL A 257 9.55 -19.87 -9.84
C VAL A 257 9.26 -18.51 -10.49
N ASN A 258 9.88 -18.25 -11.64
CA ASN A 258 9.65 -17.11 -12.53
C ASN A 258 9.96 -15.73 -11.93
N TRP A 259 11.17 -15.50 -11.40
CA TRP A 259 11.76 -14.15 -11.31
C TRP A 259 12.29 -13.73 -12.69
N GLN A 260 11.43 -13.68 -13.70
CA GLN A 260 11.74 -12.96 -14.93
C GLN A 260 11.42 -11.49 -14.66
N TYR A 261 12.33 -10.59 -15.04
CA TYR A 261 12.29 -9.14 -14.80
C TYR A 261 10.97 -8.44 -15.19
N TYR A 262 10.08 -9.12 -15.91
CA TYR A 262 8.67 -8.75 -16.08
C TYR A 262 7.83 -8.76 -14.78
N LYS A 263 8.33 -9.30 -13.66
CA LYS A 263 7.64 -9.28 -12.36
C LYS A 263 7.84 -8.00 -11.56
N LEU A 264 8.79 -7.12 -11.92
CA LEU A 264 8.90 -5.82 -11.24
C LEU A 264 7.68 -4.94 -11.54
N TYR A 265 7.11 -5.08 -12.74
CA TYR A 265 5.78 -4.58 -13.10
C TYR A 265 4.67 -5.04 -12.14
N GLU A 266 4.86 -6.16 -11.42
CA GLU A 266 3.97 -6.74 -10.42
C GLU A 266 4.57 -6.70 -8.99
N MET A 267 5.74 -6.08 -8.79
CA MET A 267 6.29 -5.84 -7.46
C MET A 267 5.58 -4.66 -6.81
N ARG A 268 4.29 -4.85 -6.57
CA ARG A 268 3.81 -4.49 -5.25
C ARG A 268 3.68 -5.72 -4.43
N PRO A 269 4.22 -5.69 -3.21
CA PRO A 269 3.91 -6.74 -2.32
C PRO A 269 2.41 -6.85 -1.92
N SER A 270 1.55 -7.56 -2.68
CA SER A 270 0.27 -8.14 -2.22
C SER A 270 0.23 -9.65 -2.50
N SER A 271 0.03 -10.55 -1.54
CA SER A 271 -0.93 -10.59 -0.43
C SER A 271 -0.28 -10.47 0.96
N SER A 272 -0.59 -9.47 1.79
CA SER A 272 -0.26 -9.40 3.24
C SER A 272 1.22 -9.55 3.70
N ARG A 273 2.20 -9.40 2.80
CA ARG A 273 3.55 -10.03 2.81
C ARG A 273 4.35 -10.10 4.14
N GLN A 274 4.09 -11.20 4.85
CA GLN A 274 5.00 -12.27 5.34
C GLN A 274 6.20 -11.93 6.28
N PRO A 275 5.97 -12.00 7.59
CA PRO A 275 6.87 -11.65 8.69
C PRO A 275 7.56 -12.85 9.36
N ILE A 276 7.52 -14.06 8.81
CA ILE A 276 8.17 -15.24 9.39
C ILE A 276 9.12 -15.84 8.35
N VAL A 277 10.39 -16.03 8.72
CA VAL A 277 11.40 -16.66 7.86
C VAL A 277 11.69 -18.06 8.36
N ARG A 278 11.65 -19.05 7.48
CA ARG A 278 12.09 -20.42 7.76
C ARG A 278 13.45 -20.68 7.12
N ILE A 279 14.41 -21.11 7.93
CA ILE A 279 15.71 -21.59 7.47
C ILE A 279 15.71 -23.12 7.54
N ALA A 280 15.70 -23.74 6.35
CA ALA A 280 15.63 -25.18 6.06
C ALA A 280 14.28 -25.89 6.30
N GLY A 281 14.03 -26.89 5.44
CA GLY A 281 12.96 -27.90 5.54
C GLY A 281 11.81 -27.72 4.56
N ASP A 282 11.60 -28.73 3.71
CA ASP A 282 10.30 -29.02 3.12
C ASP A 282 9.35 -29.41 4.26
N VAL A 283 8.33 -28.59 4.46
CA VAL A 283 7.18 -28.82 5.36
C VAL A 283 7.55 -29.39 6.76
N GLY A 284 8.01 -28.50 7.64
CA GLY A 284 7.53 -28.46 9.03
C GLY A 284 8.14 -29.41 10.08
N LYS A 285 9.33 -29.99 9.86
CA LYS A 285 9.96 -30.84 10.89
C LYS A 285 11.31 -30.35 11.45
N ASP A 286 12.22 -29.76 10.66
CA ASP A 286 13.59 -29.49 11.14
C ASP A 286 14.13 -28.05 10.92
N GLY A 287 13.26 -27.09 10.63
CA GLY A 287 13.65 -25.70 10.35
C GLY A 287 13.80 -24.80 11.58
N ILE A 288 14.73 -23.83 11.48
CA ILE A 288 14.80 -22.68 12.40
C ILE A 288 13.89 -21.57 11.87
N VAL A 289 13.08 -21.00 12.74
CA VAL A 289 12.19 -19.88 12.45
C VAL A 289 12.77 -18.60 13.01
N MET A 290 12.81 -17.54 12.18
CA MET A 290 13.08 -16.18 12.61
C MET A 290 11.83 -15.32 12.48
N PHE A 291 11.50 -14.63 13.56
CA PHE A 291 10.31 -13.80 13.65
C PHE A 291 10.55 -12.61 14.59
N GLY A 292 10.05 -11.46 14.16
CA GLY A 292 10.17 -10.15 14.80
C GLY A 292 8.79 -9.59 15.05
N ARG A 293 8.65 -8.90 16.19
CA ARG A 293 7.35 -8.46 16.70
C ARG A 293 6.69 -7.44 15.78
N ASN A 294 7.44 -6.45 15.30
CA ASN A 294 6.92 -5.34 14.51
C ASN A 294 6.69 -5.76 13.07
N ALA A 295 7.58 -6.58 12.53
CA ALA A 295 7.37 -7.23 11.25
C ALA A 295 6.03 -7.99 11.23
N LEU A 296 5.77 -8.81 12.26
CA LEU A 296 4.51 -9.57 12.40
C LEU A 296 3.28 -8.68 12.48
N LEU A 297 3.34 -7.65 13.35
CA LEU A 297 2.26 -6.69 13.50
C LEU A 297 1.95 -5.98 12.17
N ARG A 298 2.99 -5.57 11.44
CA ARG A 298 2.84 -4.92 10.13
C ARG A 298 2.18 -5.83 9.11
N ALA A 299 2.59 -7.08 9.03
CA ALA A 299 2.01 -8.02 8.09
C ALA A 299 0.54 -8.33 8.41
N LEU A 300 0.20 -8.47 9.70
CA LEU A 300 -1.19 -8.67 10.13
C LEU A 300 -2.06 -7.48 9.75
N GLY A 301 -1.60 -6.25 10.04
CA GLY A 301 -2.32 -5.04 9.63
C GLY A 301 -2.48 -4.89 8.11
N LEU A 302 -1.49 -5.33 7.33
CA LEU A 302 -1.59 -5.37 5.88
C LEU A 302 -2.57 -6.44 5.39
N LEU A 303 -2.62 -7.63 6.01
CA LEU A 303 -3.62 -8.65 5.70
C LEU A 303 -5.04 -8.09 5.86
N THR A 304 -5.31 -7.48 7.01
CA THR A 304 -6.62 -6.89 7.30
C THR A 304 -6.96 -5.79 6.31
N ALA A 305 -6.00 -4.91 6.01
CA ALA A 305 -6.20 -3.85 5.02
C ALA A 305 -6.47 -4.42 3.62
N ASP A 306 -5.73 -5.46 3.19
CA ASP A 306 -5.90 -6.10 1.88
C ASP A 306 -7.28 -6.77 1.77
N VAL A 307 -7.74 -7.43 2.83
CA VAL A 307 -9.10 -8.02 2.91
C VAL A 307 -10.16 -6.92 2.83
N HIS A 308 -10.05 -5.89 3.68
CA HIS A 308 -11.05 -4.83 3.77
C HIS A 308 -11.17 -4.01 2.48
N ARG A 309 -10.05 -3.84 1.76
CA ARG A 309 -9.97 -3.12 0.48
C ARG A 309 -10.30 -3.98 -0.73
N GLY A 310 -10.69 -5.25 -0.52
CA GLY A 310 -11.00 -6.19 -1.58
C GLY A 310 -9.81 -6.54 -2.47
N VAL A 311 -8.57 -6.33 -2.00
CA VAL A 311 -7.35 -6.76 -2.70
C VAL A 311 -7.31 -8.28 -2.77
N ILE A 312 -7.72 -8.94 -1.68
CA ILE A 312 -7.96 -10.39 -1.67
C ILE A 312 -9.38 -10.65 -2.14
N ASP A 313 -9.50 -11.38 -3.24
CA ASP A 313 -10.78 -11.70 -3.86
C ASP A 313 -11.39 -12.97 -3.25
N PHE A 314 -12.65 -12.87 -2.81
CA PHE A 314 -13.46 -13.95 -2.28
C PHE A 314 -14.66 -14.31 -3.17
N GLY A 315 -14.60 -13.96 -4.46
CA GLY A 315 -15.66 -14.29 -5.40
C GLY A 315 -16.95 -13.52 -5.13
N SER A 316 -18.08 -14.23 -5.04
CA SER A 316 -19.41 -13.64 -4.84
C SER A 316 -19.49 -12.79 -3.57
N PHE A 317 -18.83 -13.21 -2.49
CA PHE A 317 -18.77 -12.43 -1.25
C PHE A 317 -18.07 -11.09 -1.46
N SER A 318 -16.91 -11.07 -2.13
CA SER A 318 -16.23 -9.80 -2.43
C SER A 318 -17.07 -8.90 -3.31
N GLN A 319 -17.83 -9.44 -4.28
CA GLN A 319 -18.71 -8.64 -5.11
C GLN A 319 -19.90 -8.06 -4.32
N HIS A 320 -20.54 -8.85 -3.47
CA HIS A 320 -21.63 -8.41 -2.61
C HIS A 320 -21.15 -7.35 -1.59
N TRP A 321 -20.01 -7.60 -0.94
CA TRP A 321 -19.39 -6.65 -0.02
C TRP A 321 -19.01 -5.34 -0.72
N LEU A 322 -18.45 -5.41 -1.94
CA LEU A 322 -18.16 -4.22 -2.74
C LEU A 322 -19.43 -3.42 -3.11
N GLN A 323 -20.55 -4.10 -3.35
CA GLN A 323 -21.83 -3.44 -3.61
C GLN A 323 -22.37 -2.69 -2.40
N HIS A 324 -22.10 -3.17 -1.18
CA HIS A 324 -22.48 -2.48 0.07
C HIS A 324 -21.48 -1.40 0.50
N LYS A 325 -20.20 -1.59 0.19
CA LYS A 325 -19.12 -0.65 0.47
C LYS A 325 -19.29 0.71 -0.21
N GLY A 326 -19.82 0.73 -1.43
CA GLY A 326 -20.12 1.99 -2.14
C GLY A 326 -21.09 2.87 -1.35
N PRO A 327 -22.31 2.40 -1.08
CA PRO A 327 -23.30 3.13 -0.26
C PRO A 327 -22.81 3.49 1.14
N GLU A 328 -22.09 2.60 1.83
CA GLU A 328 -21.48 2.89 3.14
C GLU A 328 -20.49 4.05 3.04
N PHE A 329 -19.63 4.03 2.02
CA PHE A 329 -18.64 5.07 1.80
C PHE A 329 -19.28 6.41 1.42
N GLU A 330 -20.29 6.39 0.56
CA GLU A 330 -21.10 7.58 0.24
C GLU A 330 -21.71 8.21 1.49
N GLN A 331 -22.26 7.37 2.39
CA GLN A 331 -22.78 7.84 3.67
C GLN A 331 -21.68 8.41 4.58
N LYS A 332 -20.51 7.76 4.63
CA LYS A 332 -19.34 8.25 5.39
C LYS A 332 -18.91 9.64 4.91
N VAL A 333 -18.87 9.88 3.59
CA VAL A 333 -18.54 11.19 3.01
C VAL A 333 -19.58 12.24 3.41
N ARG A 334 -20.88 11.93 3.32
CA ARG A 334 -21.95 12.85 3.74
C ARG A 334 -21.88 13.21 5.23
N ASN A 335 -21.69 12.22 6.08
CA ASN A 335 -21.58 12.42 7.53
C ASN A 335 -20.38 13.31 7.88
N LEU A 336 -19.21 13.02 7.29
CA LEU A 336 -18.01 13.83 7.49
C LEU A 336 -18.26 15.30 7.13
N ILE A 337 -18.91 15.59 6.00
CA ILE A 337 -19.17 16.97 5.58
C ILE A 337 -20.17 17.66 6.53
N ALA A 338 -21.20 16.93 6.96
CA ALA A 338 -22.20 17.45 7.90
C ALA A 338 -21.60 17.77 9.29
N GLU A 339 -20.66 16.94 9.78
CA GLU A 339 -19.93 17.16 11.04
C GLU A 339 -19.16 18.50 11.05
N TYR A 340 -18.73 18.98 9.87
CA TYR A 340 -18.04 20.25 9.70
C TYR A 340 -18.99 21.44 9.43
N GLY A 341 -20.29 21.29 9.72
CA GLY A 341 -21.26 22.39 9.69
C GLY A 341 -21.93 22.64 8.34
N PHE A 342 -21.68 21.80 7.33
CA PHE A 342 -22.35 21.94 6.03
C PHE A 342 -23.78 21.41 6.06
N LYS A 343 -24.67 22.08 5.35
CA LYS A 343 -26.00 21.55 4.99
C LYS A 343 -25.84 20.54 3.86
N VAL A 344 -26.13 19.27 4.11
CA VAL A 344 -25.90 18.16 3.15
C VAL A 344 -27.21 17.63 2.57
N LEU A 345 -27.21 17.33 1.28
CA LEU A 345 -28.33 16.78 0.52
C LEU A 345 -27.87 15.61 -0.35
N HIS A 346 -28.63 14.53 -0.36
CA HIS A 346 -28.50 13.42 -1.30
C HIS A 346 -29.64 13.49 -2.33
N ILE A 347 -29.32 13.53 -3.64
CA ILE A 347 -30.33 13.72 -4.69
C ILE A 347 -30.52 12.42 -5.48
N THR A 348 -31.62 11.72 -5.24
CA THR A 348 -31.96 10.46 -5.93
C THR A 348 -32.87 10.64 -7.15
N LYS A 349 -33.53 11.80 -7.28
CA LYS A 349 -34.51 12.08 -8.36
C LYS A 349 -33.95 13.00 -9.44
N THR A 350 -33.16 12.43 -10.35
CA THR A 350 -32.63 13.08 -11.57
C THR A 350 -33.05 12.30 -12.82
N SER A 351 -32.68 12.78 -14.01
CA SER A 351 -32.89 12.01 -15.24
C SER A 351 -31.92 10.81 -15.30
N PRO A 352 -32.28 9.69 -15.98
CA PRO A 352 -31.44 8.48 -16.04
C PRO A 352 -30.02 8.73 -16.56
N ASN A 353 -29.84 9.74 -17.43
CA ASN A 353 -28.54 10.10 -18.00
C ASN A 353 -27.61 10.85 -17.04
N VAL A 354 -28.17 11.39 -15.94
CA VAL A 354 -27.44 12.07 -14.86
C VAL A 354 -27.19 11.10 -13.70
N GLY A 355 -28.21 10.31 -13.33
CA GLY A 355 -28.14 9.38 -12.20
C GLY A 355 -28.18 10.09 -10.84
N GLU A 356 -28.19 9.32 -9.76
CA GLU A 356 -28.20 9.85 -8.39
C GLU A 356 -26.98 10.73 -8.12
N ILE A 357 -27.09 11.78 -7.31
CA ILE A 357 -25.97 12.65 -6.94
C ILE A 357 -25.65 12.42 -5.48
N ASP A 358 -24.52 11.74 -5.25
CA ASP A 358 -24.11 11.16 -3.97
C ASP A 358 -24.13 12.18 -2.83
N CYS A 359 -23.64 13.40 -3.07
CA CYS A 359 -23.70 14.49 -2.09
C CYS A 359 -23.67 15.88 -2.74
N VAL A 360 -24.58 16.75 -2.31
CA VAL A 360 -24.52 18.20 -2.51
C VAL A 360 -24.46 18.85 -1.13
N ALA A 361 -23.48 19.70 -0.87
CA ALA A 361 -23.27 20.29 0.45
C ALA A 361 -23.05 21.80 0.37
N TYR A 362 -23.63 22.55 1.29
CA TYR A 362 -23.48 24.01 1.36
C TYR A 362 -22.90 24.45 2.71
N SER A 363 -21.90 25.33 2.67
CA SER A 363 -21.37 26.01 3.85
C SER A 363 -21.85 27.45 3.88
N GLU A 364 -22.49 27.84 4.98
CA GLU A 364 -22.91 29.21 5.24
C GLU A 364 -21.70 30.14 5.38
N ASP A 365 -20.68 29.70 6.15
CA ASP A 365 -19.48 30.48 6.43
C ASP A 365 -18.71 30.86 5.15
N SER A 366 -18.54 29.91 4.23
CA SER A 366 -17.80 30.11 2.99
C SER A 366 -18.69 30.46 1.79
N CYS A 367 -20.02 30.46 1.96
CA CYS A 367 -20.99 30.66 0.89
C CYS A 367 -20.74 29.75 -0.33
N MET A 368 -20.25 28.52 -0.09
CA MET A 368 -19.78 27.58 -1.11
C MET A 368 -20.70 26.38 -1.22
N LEU A 369 -21.07 26.03 -2.46
CA LEU A 369 -21.79 24.79 -2.78
C LEU A 369 -20.82 23.74 -3.34
N LEU A 370 -20.80 22.57 -2.73
CA LEU A 370 -20.00 21.41 -3.12
C LEU A 370 -20.88 20.37 -3.79
N ILE A 371 -20.40 19.81 -4.90
CA ILE A 371 -21.03 18.70 -5.62
C ILE A 371 -20.04 17.54 -5.64
N ILE A 372 -20.45 16.42 -5.06
CA ILE A 372 -19.52 15.36 -4.69
C ILE A 372 -19.98 14.04 -5.25
N GLU A 373 -19.07 13.38 -5.94
CA GLU A 373 -19.17 11.98 -6.33
C GLU A 373 -18.32 11.13 -5.39
N ALA A 374 -18.90 10.24 -4.60
CA ALA A 374 -18.16 9.35 -3.72
C ALA A 374 -17.98 7.97 -4.38
N LYS A 375 -16.76 7.43 -4.32
CA LYS A 375 -16.40 6.13 -4.93
C LYS A 375 -15.52 5.29 -4.00
N SER A 376 -15.90 4.03 -3.81
CA SER A 376 -15.10 3.01 -3.12
C SER A 376 -14.59 1.97 -4.13
N PRO A 377 -13.49 2.26 -4.88
CA PRO A 377 -12.98 1.31 -5.85
C PRO A 377 -12.15 0.19 -5.19
N LYS A 378 -12.17 -1.00 -5.81
CA LYS A 378 -11.24 -2.08 -5.48
C LYS A 378 -9.80 -1.62 -5.77
N ILE A 379 -8.89 -1.87 -4.83
CA ILE A 379 -7.45 -1.67 -5.09
C ILE A 379 -6.93 -2.86 -5.89
N ASP A 380 -6.52 -2.62 -7.12
CA ASP A 380 -5.74 -3.57 -7.91
C ASP A 380 -4.35 -2.99 -8.22
N LEU A 381 -3.33 -3.83 -8.04
CA LEU A 381 -1.93 -3.45 -8.13
C LEU A 381 -1.26 -3.91 -9.44
N SER A 382 -2.03 -4.52 -10.34
CA SER A 382 -1.53 -5.03 -11.61
C SER A 382 -1.50 -3.96 -12.71
N VAL A 383 -0.51 -4.09 -13.61
CA VAL A 383 -0.31 -3.25 -14.80
C VAL A 383 -1.58 -3.12 -15.64
N LYS A 384 -2.26 -4.26 -15.85
CA LYS A 384 -3.44 -4.36 -16.72
C LYS A 384 -4.60 -3.53 -16.16
N GLU A 385 -4.72 -3.52 -14.84
CA GLU A 385 -5.79 -2.80 -14.14
C GLU A 385 -5.47 -1.32 -13.91
N ILE A 386 -4.23 -0.84 -14.06
CA ILE A 386 -3.93 0.61 -14.05
C ILE A 386 -4.67 1.32 -15.20
N LYS A 387 -4.65 0.73 -16.40
CA LYS A 387 -5.40 1.26 -17.54
C LYS A 387 -6.90 1.28 -17.27
N TRP A 388 -7.40 0.24 -16.63
CA TRP A 388 -8.80 0.14 -16.21
C TRP A 388 -9.16 1.18 -15.14
N GLN A 389 -8.31 1.40 -14.13
CA GLN A 389 -8.49 2.42 -13.09
C GLN A 389 -8.49 3.84 -13.67
N ILE A 390 -7.61 4.14 -14.63
CA ILE A 390 -7.60 5.42 -15.35
C ILE A 390 -8.92 5.59 -16.12
N CYS A 391 -9.34 4.58 -16.87
CA CYS A 391 -10.60 4.59 -17.62
C CYS A 391 -11.81 4.80 -16.70
N ASN A 392 -11.88 4.12 -15.56
CA ASN A 392 -12.95 4.31 -14.58
C ASN A 392 -12.91 5.70 -13.95
N THR A 393 -11.73 6.21 -13.65
CA THR A 393 -11.56 7.55 -13.10
C THR A 393 -12.06 8.60 -14.09
N GLN A 394 -11.78 8.46 -15.38
CA GLN A 394 -12.33 9.31 -16.43
C GLN A 394 -13.86 9.22 -16.49
N LYS A 395 -14.43 8.01 -16.41
CA LYS A 395 -15.89 7.81 -16.37
C LYS A 395 -16.53 8.53 -15.17
N TRP A 396 -15.92 8.46 -13.98
CA TRP A 396 -16.41 9.16 -12.80
C TRP A 396 -16.36 10.68 -12.99
N CYS A 397 -15.29 11.22 -13.57
CA CYS A 397 -15.21 12.65 -13.87
C CYS A 397 -16.29 13.08 -14.87
N SER A 398 -16.52 12.30 -15.93
CA SER A 398 -17.61 12.56 -16.89
C SER A 398 -19.01 12.41 -16.27
N GLN A 399 -19.18 11.55 -15.27
CA GLN A 399 -20.42 11.46 -14.49
C GLN A 399 -20.59 12.70 -13.61
N LEU A 400 -19.58 13.06 -12.82
CA LEU A 400 -19.60 14.24 -11.97
C LEU A 400 -19.84 15.53 -12.77
N GLN A 401 -19.25 15.66 -13.95
CA GLN A 401 -19.49 16.81 -14.83
C GLN A 401 -20.98 16.94 -15.19
N ARG A 402 -21.60 15.85 -15.65
CA ARG A 402 -23.05 15.82 -15.96
C ARG A 402 -23.91 16.13 -14.74
N LYS A 403 -23.55 15.58 -13.57
CA LYS A 403 -24.24 15.87 -12.30
C LYS A 403 -24.10 17.34 -11.91
N SER A 404 -22.92 17.91 -12.11
CA SER A 404 -22.64 19.31 -11.78
C SER A 404 -23.35 20.28 -12.70
N GLU A 405 -23.40 19.99 -14.01
CA GLU A 405 -24.20 20.73 -14.98
C GLU A 405 -25.70 20.68 -14.64
N TRP A 406 -26.20 19.51 -14.24
CA TRP A 406 -27.59 19.37 -13.81
C TRP A 406 -27.90 20.20 -12.55
N VAL A 407 -27.03 20.18 -11.54
CA VAL A 407 -27.20 21.00 -10.31
C VAL A 407 -27.21 22.49 -10.66
N ARG A 408 -26.29 22.95 -11.52
CA ARG A 408 -26.24 24.34 -11.97
C ARG A 408 -27.53 24.75 -12.70
N ALA A 409 -28.04 23.90 -13.59
CA ALA A 409 -29.30 24.14 -14.30
C ALA A 409 -30.54 24.09 -13.38
N ASN A 410 -30.46 23.39 -12.24
CA ASN A 410 -31.56 23.19 -11.29
C ASN A 410 -31.31 23.88 -9.95
N LEU A 411 -30.49 24.93 -9.91
CA LEU A 411 -30.01 25.54 -8.68
C LEU A 411 -31.15 25.98 -7.75
N GLY A 412 -32.23 26.55 -8.32
CA GLY A 412 -33.42 26.95 -7.54
C GLY A 412 -34.15 25.79 -6.85
N LYS A 413 -34.12 24.58 -7.45
CA LYS A 413 -34.68 23.37 -6.83
C LYS A 413 -33.76 22.86 -5.72
N VAL A 414 -32.46 22.83 -5.97
CA VAL A 414 -31.43 22.34 -5.02
C VAL A 414 -31.36 23.23 -3.78
N THR A 415 -31.28 24.55 -3.96
CA THR A 415 -31.26 25.54 -2.88
C THR A 415 -32.51 25.50 -2.02
N ARG A 416 -33.69 25.32 -2.62
CA ARG A 416 -34.93 25.12 -1.87
C ARG A 416 -34.89 23.86 -0.99
N GLN A 417 -34.34 22.76 -1.49
CA GLN A 417 -34.19 21.52 -0.71
C GLN A 417 -33.15 21.65 0.42
N LEU A 418 -32.11 22.46 0.21
CA LEU A 418 -31.13 22.82 1.22
C LEU A 418 -31.60 23.92 2.19
N GLY A 419 -32.75 24.56 1.94
CA GLY A 419 -33.25 25.67 2.74
C GLY A 419 -32.37 26.91 2.70
N ILE A 420 -31.82 27.25 1.52
CA ILE A 420 -30.93 28.41 1.29
C ILE A 420 -31.39 29.23 0.08
N SER A 421 -30.94 30.47 -0.06
CA SER A 421 -31.19 31.28 -1.26
C SER A 421 -30.12 31.01 -2.33
N PRO A 422 -30.49 30.93 -3.63
CA PRO A 422 -29.50 30.87 -4.70
C PRO A 422 -28.50 32.03 -4.72
N LYS A 423 -28.87 33.19 -4.15
CA LYS A 423 -28.02 34.38 -4.07
C LYS A 423 -26.89 34.24 -3.05
N ASP A 424 -27.01 33.32 -2.09
CA ASP A 424 -26.04 33.11 -1.02
C ASP A 424 -24.91 32.16 -1.47
N ILE A 425 -24.91 31.74 -2.74
CA ILE A 425 -23.90 30.87 -3.32
C ILE A 425 -22.94 31.72 -4.14
N HIS A 426 -21.73 31.91 -3.62
CA HIS A 426 -20.67 32.65 -4.31
C HIS A 426 -19.82 31.74 -5.19
N GLU A 427 -19.69 30.46 -4.82
CA GLU A 427 -18.85 29.51 -5.53
C GLU A 427 -19.47 28.12 -5.57
N ILE A 428 -19.37 27.44 -6.72
CA ILE A 428 -19.76 26.04 -6.89
C ILE A 428 -18.53 25.22 -7.26
N LYS A 429 -18.13 24.30 -6.38
CA LYS A 429 -17.02 23.38 -6.61
C LYS A 429 -17.51 21.94 -6.76
N ASP A 430 -16.83 21.18 -7.61
CA ASP A 430 -17.10 19.77 -7.81
C ASP A 430 -15.84 18.92 -7.67
N PHE A 431 -15.96 17.77 -7.02
CA PHE A 431 -14.85 16.82 -6.90
C PHE A 431 -15.33 15.38 -6.69
N VAL A 432 -14.50 14.43 -7.12
CA VAL A 432 -14.67 13.01 -6.84
C VAL A 432 -13.93 12.69 -5.54
N VAL A 433 -14.62 12.10 -4.57
CA VAL A 433 -14.05 11.62 -3.31
C VAL A 433 -13.89 10.11 -3.38
N VAL A 434 -12.69 9.60 -3.10
CA VAL A 434 -12.39 8.16 -3.17
C VAL A 434 -11.99 7.59 -1.81
N GLU A 435 -12.41 6.36 -1.48
CA GLU A 435 -12.00 5.67 -0.24
C GLU A 435 -10.51 5.34 -0.26
N VAL A 436 -9.98 5.12 -1.46
CA VAL A 436 -8.60 4.73 -1.67
C VAL A 436 -8.04 5.52 -2.86
N PRO A 437 -6.83 6.10 -2.78
CA PRO A 437 -6.13 6.63 -3.94
C PRO A 437 -6.17 5.73 -5.17
N THR A 438 -6.67 6.33 -6.23
CA THR A 438 -6.76 5.79 -7.59
C THR A 438 -5.76 6.48 -8.50
N PHE A 439 -5.44 5.82 -9.61
CA PHE A 439 -4.67 6.44 -10.69
C PHE A 439 -5.56 7.34 -11.53
N SER A 440 -5.11 8.56 -11.73
CA SER A 440 -5.70 9.56 -12.61
C SER A 440 -4.59 10.12 -13.51
N ASP A 441 -4.88 10.34 -14.78
CA ASP A 441 -3.97 11.07 -15.67
C ASP A 441 -4.28 12.59 -15.63
N ASP A 442 -3.46 13.39 -16.29
CA ASP A 442 -3.66 14.85 -16.35
C ASP A 442 -4.83 15.28 -17.26
N SER A 443 -5.51 14.34 -17.92
CA SER A 443 -6.69 14.61 -18.74
C SER A 443 -8.00 14.58 -17.94
N THR A 444 -7.94 14.22 -16.64
CA THR A 444 -9.11 14.21 -15.76
C THR A 444 -9.68 15.62 -15.58
N SER A 445 -10.96 15.79 -15.94
CA SER A 445 -11.67 17.08 -15.93
C SER A 445 -12.05 17.55 -14.52
N SER A 446 -12.13 16.62 -13.57
CA SER A 446 -12.52 16.91 -12.18
C SER A 446 -11.39 16.60 -11.20
N LYS A 447 -11.39 17.34 -10.09
CA LYS A 447 -10.44 17.09 -9.00
C LYS A 447 -10.83 15.79 -8.29
N ILE A 448 -9.90 14.84 -8.20
CA ILE A 448 -10.09 13.59 -7.44
C ILE A 448 -9.29 13.65 -6.15
N ILE A 449 -10.01 13.62 -5.04
CA ILE A 449 -9.48 13.69 -3.68
C ILE A 449 -9.87 12.44 -2.91
N THR A 450 -9.10 12.07 -1.90
CA THR A 450 -9.49 10.98 -1.01
C THR A 450 -10.43 11.50 0.09
N ILE A 451 -11.07 10.62 0.85
CA ILE A 451 -11.86 11.05 2.01
C ILE A 451 -11.00 11.78 3.06
N GLU A 452 -9.72 11.43 3.18
CA GLU A 452 -8.79 12.14 4.07
C GLU A 452 -8.42 13.52 3.51
N ASP A 453 -8.21 13.65 2.18
CA ASP A 453 -8.00 14.96 1.56
C ASP A 453 -9.24 15.86 1.76
N LEU A 454 -10.45 15.29 1.74
CA LEU A 454 -11.69 16.00 2.07
C LEU A 454 -11.71 16.45 3.53
N PHE A 455 -11.38 15.57 4.49
CA PHE A 455 -11.26 15.93 5.92
C PHE A 455 -10.37 17.17 6.11
N TYR A 456 -9.16 17.17 5.55
CA TYR A 456 -8.24 18.31 5.68
C TYR A 456 -8.73 19.57 4.98
N MET A 457 -9.48 19.42 3.88
CA MET A 457 -10.09 20.56 3.20
C MET A 457 -11.18 21.21 4.06
N LEU A 458 -11.94 20.42 4.81
CA LEU A 458 -13.00 20.90 5.70
C LEU A 458 -12.44 21.49 7.01
N GLU A 459 -11.39 20.90 7.58
CA GLU A 459 -10.70 21.41 8.77
C GLU A 459 -10.08 22.78 8.51
N GLY A 460 -9.44 22.96 7.35
CA GLY A 460 -8.82 24.23 6.96
C GLY A 460 -9.80 25.35 6.58
N THR A 461 -11.11 25.07 6.49
CA THR A 461 -12.16 26.09 6.27
C THR A 461 -12.84 26.56 7.56
N ASN A 462 -12.71 25.80 8.65
CA ASN A 462 -13.31 26.13 9.96
C ASN A 462 -12.30 26.76 10.94
N ALA A 463 -11.05 26.96 10.50
CA ALA A 463 -10.01 27.73 11.18
C ALA A 463 -9.82 29.08 10.48
#